data_AF-A0A9D7IVT4-F1
#
_entry.id   AF-A0A9D7IVT4-F1
#
_cell.length_a   1.000
_cell.length_b   1.000
_cell.length_c   1.000
_cell.angle_alpha   90.00
_cell.angle_beta   90.00
_cell.angle_gamma   90.00
#
_symmetry.space_group_name_H-M   'P 1'
#
loop_
_entity.id
_entity.type
_entity.pdbx_description
1 polymer ?
#
loop_
_entity_poly.entity_id
_entity_poly.type
_entity_poly.pdbx_seq_one_letter_code
_entity_poly.pdbx_strand_id
1 'polypeptide(L)'
;MKPKPTRIERQRIPPVGENWKRSTYGFVYPQLFPFGRYEEGIANIDIAGFSSFRGPNASLLSPTTDIALADNLTWVKRSHTLKAGVLVIRNRKDQNGRPVYTGAIGFQNTGNPNTTNQSFADALLGNFFNYNETEDDPVGFFRFSSVEGYGLDAWKINRKLSIEFGVRYQWVQPTHTQQNNMASFNPALTTHRKPSHCSTTA
;
A
#
# COMPACT_ATOMS: atom_id res chain seq x y z
N MET A 1 15.09 -32.91 -0.24
CA MET A 1 14.25 -31.70 -0.15
C MET A 1 15.09 -30.51 -0.60
N LYS A 2 14.83 -29.91 -1.77
CA LYS A 2 15.56 -28.70 -2.21
C LYS A 2 14.74 -27.47 -1.79
N PRO A 3 15.25 -26.58 -0.92
CA PRO A 3 14.55 -25.34 -0.60
C PRO A 3 14.34 -24.54 -1.89
N LYS A 4 13.15 -23.98 -2.07
CA LYS A 4 12.86 -23.11 -3.20
C LYS A 4 13.71 -21.84 -3.05
N PRO A 5 14.37 -21.34 -4.11
CA PRO A 5 15.19 -20.14 -3.99
C PRO A 5 14.34 -18.96 -3.49
N THR A 6 14.91 -18.18 -2.57
CA THR A 6 14.31 -16.93 -2.09
C THR A 6 14.05 -16.01 -3.27
N ARG A 7 12.80 -15.60 -3.46
CA ARG A 7 12.44 -14.66 -4.52
C ARG A 7 12.47 -13.27 -3.95
N ILE A 8 13.29 -12.41 -4.54
CA ILE A 8 13.33 -10.98 -4.23
C ILE A 8 12.61 -10.28 -5.38
N GLU A 9 11.40 -9.80 -5.11
CA GLU A 9 10.67 -8.94 -6.04
C GLU A 9 10.88 -7.49 -5.62
N ARG A 10 11.32 -6.65 -6.56
CA ARG A 10 11.49 -5.22 -6.31
C ARG A 10 10.47 -4.46 -7.12
N GLN A 11 9.29 -4.22 -6.56
CA GLN A 11 8.33 -3.35 -7.22
C GLN A 11 8.81 -1.90 -7.05
N ARG A 12 9.14 -1.27 -8.17
CA ARG A 12 9.54 0.13 -8.24
C ARG A 12 8.86 0.78 -9.43
N ILE A 13 8.25 1.95 -9.21
CA ILE A 13 7.62 2.74 -10.27
C ILE A 13 8.24 4.14 -10.20
N PRO A 14 9.44 4.36 -10.80
CA PRO A 14 10.05 5.68 -10.84
C PRO A 14 9.35 6.58 -11.86
N PRO A 15 9.41 7.91 -11.69
CA PRO A 15 9.01 8.84 -12.73
C PRO A 15 9.93 8.69 -13.95
N VAL A 16 9.39 8.87 -15.15
CA VAL A 16 10.09 8.67 -16.43
C VAL A 16 10.39 10.03 -17.06
N GLY A 17 11.57 10.16 -17.68
CA GLY A 17 12.00 11.39 -18.34
C GLY A 17 12.32 12.52 -17.35
N GLU A 18 12.14 13.76 -17.80
CA GLU A 18 12.53 14.98 -17.08
C GLU A 18 11.32 15.85 -16.69
N ASN A 19 10.11 15.50 -17.15
CA ASN A 19 8.86 16.24 -16.92
C ASN A 19 8.40 16.27 -15.46
N TRP A 20 9.08 15.56 -14.57
CA TRP A 20 8.82 15.63 -13.14
C TRP A 20 9.73 16.65 -12.45
N LYS A 21 10.80 17.12 -13.09
CA LYS A 21 11.77 18.06 -12.49
C LYS A 21 11.29 19.50 -12.56
N ARG A 22 11.57 20.27 -11.51
CA ARG A 22 11.32 21.72 -11.42
C ARG A 22 12.06 22.50 -12.49
N SER A 23 13.33 22.15 -12.73
CA SER A 23 14.20 22.82 -13.70
C SER A 23 13.66 22.76 -15.13
N THR A 24 12.95 21.69 -15.50
CA THR A 24 12.32 21.53 -16.82
C THR A 24 11.29 22.63 -17.12
N TYR A 25 10.65 23.18 -16.09
CA TYR A 25 9.62 24.22 -16.22
C TYR A 25 10.06 25.59 -15.67
N GLY A 26 11.29 25.71 -15.17
CA GLY A 26 11.79 26.94 -14.57
C GLY A 26 11.18 27.27 -13.20
N PHE A 27 10.64 26.28 -12.47
CA PHE A 27 10.14 26.51 -11.12
C PHE A 27 11.30 26.79 -10.15
N VAL A 28 11.24 27.92 -9.44
CA VAL A 28 12.30 28.41 -8.54
C VAL A 28 11.90 28.44 -7.06
N TYR A 29 10.66 28.09 -6.71
CA TYR A 29 10.25 28.07 -5.31
C TYR A 29 10.86 26.86 -4.57
N PRO A 30 11.41 27.06 -3.36
CA PRO A 30 11.97 25.97 -2.56
C PRO A 30 10.87 25.10 -1.95
N GLN A 31 11.22 23.86 -1.62
CA GLN A 31 10.43 23.03 -0.70
C GLN A 31 10.58 23.57 0.72
N LEU A 32 9.52 23.48 1.52
CA LEU A 32 9.61 23.82 2.94
C LEU A 32 10.43 22.77 3.69
N PHE A 33 10.31 21.51 3.28
CA PHE A 33 11.02 20.38 3.84
C PHE A 33 11.78 19.69 2.70
N PRO A 34 13.10 19.93 2.55
CA PRO A 34 13.91 19.29 1.51
C PRO A 34 14.19 17.83 1.91
N PHE A 35 13.23 16.95 1.67
CA PHE A 35 13.36 15.52 1.86
C PHE A 35 12.60 14.76 0.77
N GLY A 36 12.83 13.45 0.75
CA GLY A 36 12.14 12.54 -0.14
C GLY A 36 13.00 12.18 -1.33
N ARG A 37 12.52 11.24 -2.13
CA ARG A 37 13.37 10.61 -3.15
C ARG A 37 13.60 11.50 -4.38
N TYR A 38 12.66 12.38 -4.66
CA TYR A 38 12.67 13.26 -5.83
C TYR A 38 12.42 14.70 -5.36
N GLU A 39 13.31 15.22 -4.52
CA GLU A 39 13.30 16.59 -3.98
C GLU A 39 13.20 17.64 -5.10
N GLU A 40 13.86 17.42 -6.23
CA GLU A 40 13.75 18.30 -7.41
C GLU A 40 12.41 18.20 -8.15
N GLY A 41 11.44 17.48 -7.60
CA GLY A 41 10.15 17.22 -8.21
C GLY A 41 9.20 18.41 -8.16
N ILE A 42 8.45 18.64 -9.23
CA ILE A 42 7.37 19.65 -9.24
C ILE A 42 6.33 19.35 -8.15
N ALA A 43 5.69 20.39 -7.62
CA ALA A 43 4.54 20.22 -6.74
C ALA A 43 3.34 19.66 -7.53
N ASN A 44 2.37 19.09 -6.80
CA ASN A 44 1.03 18.93 -7.35
C ASN A 44 0.40 20.33 -7.49
N ILE A 45 -0.17 20.64 -8.65
CA ILE A 45 -0.78 21.94 -8.90
C ILE A 45 -2.22 21.70 -9.34
N ASP A 46 -3.15 22.26 -8.58
CA ASP A 46 -4.58 22.23 -8.87
C ASP A 46 -5.07 23.65 -9.09
N ILE A 47 -5.54 23.96 -10.30
CA ILE A 47 -6.13 25.24 -10.67
C ILE A 47 -7.62 25.00 -10.91
N ALA A 48 -8.49 25.69 -10.15
CA ALA A 48 -9.93 25.52 -10.28
C ALA A 48 -10.38 25.75 -11.73
N GLY A 49 -11.05 24.75 -12.32
CA GLY A 49 -11.53 24.79 -13.71
C GLY A 49 -10.53 24.28 -14.76
N PHE A 50 -9.34 23.82 -14.38
CA PHE A 50 -8.30 23.34 -15.30
C PHE A 50 -7.80 21.93 -14.94
N SER A 51 -7.05 21.32 -15.86
CA SER A 51 -6.37 20.04 -15.60
C SER A 51 -5.23 20.22 -14.62
N SER A 52 -5.07 19.26 -13.72
CA SER A 52 -4.05 19.32 -12.69
C SER A 52 -2.69 18.81 -13.16
N PHE A 53 -1.63 19.41 -12.61
CA PHE A 53 -0.27 18.89 -12.73
C PHE A 53 0.05 18.01 -11.52
N ARG A 54 0.78 16.91 -11.76
CA ARG A 54 1.12 15.93 -10.73
C ARG A 54 2.63 15.76 -10.68
N GLY A 55 3.17 15.93 -9.47
CA GLY A 55 4.57 15.69 -9.17
C GLY A 55 4.91 14.20 -9.00
N PRO A 56 6.18 13.88 -8.72
CA PRO A 56 6.67 12.51 -8.58
C PRO A 56 6.25 11.82 -7.27
N ASN A 57 5.37 12.42 -6.47
CA ASN A 57 4.86 11.89 -5.19
C ASN A 57 4.27 10.47 -5.32
N ALA A 58 3.75 10.10 -6.49
CA ALA A 58 3.19 8.77 -6.74
C ALA A 58 4.22 7.64 -6.87
N SER A 59 5.53 7.95 -6.86
CA SER A 59 6.59 6.95 -7.03
C SER A 59 6.52 5.87 -5.95
N LEU A 60 6.40 4.61 -6.38
CA LEU A 60 6.41 3.46 -5.48
C LEU A 60 7.83 2.94 -5.26
N LEU A 61 8.14 2.68 -3.99
CA LEU A 61 9.18 1.76 -3.58
C LEU A 61 8.55 0.67 -2.69
N SER A 62 8.60 -0.58 -3.14
CA SER A 62 8.13 -1.73 -2.38
C SER A 62 8.98 -2.99 -2.65
N PRO A 63 10.25 -3.04 -2.22
CA PRO A 63 10.97 -4.30 -2.17
C PRO A 63 10.23 -5.32 -1.30
N THR A 64 10.03 -6.50 -1.85
CA THR A 64 9.41 -7.65 -1.22
C THR A 64 10.37 -8.84 -1.28
N THR A 65 10.58 -9.50 -0.15
CA THR A 65 11.35 -10.74 -0.05
C THR A 65 10.45 -11.85 0.43
N ASP A 66 10.30 -12.87 -0.42
CA ASP A 66 9.46 -14.03 -0.15
C ASP A 66 10.34 -15.25 0.10
N ILE A 67 10.22 -15.77 1.32
CA ILE A 67 10.92 -16.96 1.79
C ILE A 67 9.87 -18.04 1.91
N ALA A 68 9.93 -19.04 1.03
CA ALA A 68 8.97 -20.13 1.00
C ALA A 68 9.67 -21.48 1.15
N LEU A 69 9.19 -22.27 2.09
CA LEU A 69 9.54 -23.68 2.26
C LEU A 69 8.31 -24.50 1.92
N ALA A 70 8.46 -25.42 0.98
CA ALA A 70 7.36 -26.27 0.54
C ALA A 70 7.83 -27.72 0.42
N ASP A 71 6.97 -28.64 0.80
CA ASP A 71 7.14 -30.06 0.52
C ASP A 71 5.83 -30.68 0.06
N ASN A 72 5.93 -31.68 -0.80
CA ASN A 72 4.80 -32.46 -1.26
C ASN A 72 5.20 -33.93 -1.31
N LEU A 73 4.46 -34.76 -0.59
CA LEU A 73 4.60 -36.20 -0.57
C LEU A 73 3.42 -36.82 -1.32
N THR A 74 3.73 -37.65 -2.29
CA THR A 74 2.74 -38.56 -2.90
C THR A 74 3.13 -39.98 -2.54
N TRP A 75 2.20 -40.72 -1.95
CA TRP A 75 2.40 -42.12 -1.60
C TRP A 75 1.27 -42.97 -2.17
N VAL A 76 1.63 -43.89 -3.05
CA VAL A 76 0.70 -44.87 -3.60
C VAL A 76 0.88 -46.18 -2.84
N LYS A 77 -0.16 -46.61 -2.15
CA LYS A 77 -0.17 -47.89 -1.44
C LYS A 77 -1.48 -48.62 -1.72
N ARG A 78 -1.39 -49.70 -2.50
CA ARG A 78 -2.54 -50.52 -2.92
C ARG A 78 -3.61 -49.63 -3.59
N SER A 79 -4.82 -49.64 -3.06
CA SER A 79 -5.96 -48.88 -3.56
C SER A 79 -5.97 -47.41 -3.15
N HIS A 80 -5.03 -46.97 -2.31
CA HIS A 80 -4.95 -45.59 -1.83
C HIS A 80 -3.84 -44.83 -2.54
N THR A 81 -4.16 -43.61 -2.96
CA THR A 81 -3.18 -42.62 -3.43
C THR A 81 -3.27 -41.42 -2.51
N LEU A 82 -2.36 -41.36 -1.55
CA LEU A 82 -2.27 -40.29 -0.58
C LEU A 82 -1.39 -39.18 -1.14
N LYS A 83 -1.86 -37.94 -1.02
CA LYS A 83 -1.09 -36.73 -1.30
C LYS A 83 -1.16 -35.82 -0.09
N ALA A 84 0.00 -35.48 0.47
CA ALA A 84 0.10 -34.50 1.53
C ALA A 84 1.10 -33.43 1.14
N GLY A 85 0.87 -32.21 1.57
CA GLY A 85 1.81 -31.11 1.33
C GLY A 85 1.77 -30.08 2.43
N VAL A 86 2.88 -29.39 2.59
CA VAL A 86 3.04 -28.27 3.52
C VAL A 86 3.72 -27.11 2.81
N LEU A 87 3.31 -25.90 3.16
CA LEU A 87 3.84 -24.66 2.64
C LEU A 87 3.95 -23.66 3.80
N VAL A 88 5.17 -23.21 4.06
CA VAL A 88 5.46 -22.15 5.03
C VAL A 88 6.01 -20.97 4.25
N ILE A 89 5.36 -19.82 4.37
CA ILE A 89 5.80 -18.59 3.71
C ILE A 89 6.05 -17.53 4.77
N ARG A 90 7.21 -16.87 4.66
CA ARG A 90 7.52 -15.61 5.35
C ARG A 90 7.74 -14.53 4.30
N ASN A 91 6.90 -13.51 4.34
CA ASN A 91 7.00 -12.34 3.46
C ASN A 91 7.57 -11.16 4.25
N ARG A 92 8.48 -10.41 3.63
CA ARG A 92 9.00 -9.14 4.15
C ARG A 92 8.80 -8.09 3.08
N LYS A 93 7.97 -7.09 3.35
CA LYS A 93 7.65 -6.01 2.42
C LYS A 93 8.01 -4.68 3.05
N ASP A 94 8.91 -3.93 2.44
CA ASP A 94 9.28 -2.60 2.92
C ASP A 94 8.76 -1.59 1.90
N GLN A 95 7.77 -0.78 2.29
CA GLN A 95 7.03 0.07 1.36
C GLN A 95 7.01 1.53 1.84
N ASN A 96 7.28 2.48 0.93
CA ASN A 96 7.15 3.91 1.24
C ASN A 96 5.68 4.35 1.37
N GLY A 97 5.45 5.43 2.11
CA GLY A 97 4.13 6.01 2.35
C GLY A 97 3.56 6.74 1.13
N ARG A 98 4.42 7.21 0.22
CA ARG A 98 4.07 8.06 -0.93
C ARG A 98 3.28 9.34 -0.56
N PRO A 99 3.72 10.09 0.47
CA PRO A 99 3.07 11.34 0.84
C PRO A 99 3.34 12.43 -0.20
N VAL A 100 2.69 13.57 -0.01
CA VAL A 100 2.90 14.76 -0.83
C VAL A 100 4.09 15.54 -0.27
N TYR A 101 5.30 15.05 -0.54
CA TYR A 101 6.54 15.68 -0.07
C TYR A 101 7.05 16.77 -1.02
N THR A 102 6.69 16.75 -2.30
CA THR A 102 7.07 17.83 -3.23
C THR A 102 6.17 19.07 -3.18
N GLY A 103 5.21 19.09 -2.24
CA GLY A 103 4.20 20.13 -2.11
C GLY A 103 2.95 19.91 -2.96
N ALA A 104 1.83 20.47 -2.51
CA ALA A 104 0.59 20.63 -3.26
C ALA A 104 0.09 22.07 -3.14
N ILE A 105 -0.17 22.68 -4.29
CA ILE A 105 -0.58 24.08 -4.42
C ILE A 105 -1.97 24.12 -5.04
N GLY A 106 -2.90 24.78 -4.36
CA GLY A 106 -4.25 25.02 -4.87
C GLY A 106 -4.46 26.48 -5.25
N PHE A 107 -4.99 26.71 -6.45
CA PHE A 107 -5.45 28.02 -6.92
C PHE A 107 -6.96 28.00 -7.07
N GLN A 108 -7.64 28.90 -6.35
CA GLN A 108 -9.09 29.02 -6.32
C GLN A 108 -9.50 30.47 -6.58
N ASN A 109 -10.72 30.66 -7.06
CA ASN A 109 -11.29 31.99 -7.33
C ASN A 109 -11.90 32.65 -6.08
N THR A 110 -11.84 31.99 -4.91
CA THR A 110 -12.34 32.49 -3.64
C THR A 110 -11.44 32.03 -2.49
N GLY A 111 -11.59 32.61 -1.31
CA GLY A 111 -10.91 32.16 -0.08
C GLY A 111 -9.48 32.70 0.12
N ASN A 112 -8.86 33.30 -0.90
CA ASN A 112 -7.61 34.06 -0.77
C ASN A 112 -7.92 35.57 -0.83
N PRO A 113 -7.57 36.39 0.19
CA PRO A 113 -7.76 37.84 0.14
C PRO A 113 -7.05 38.54 -1.03
N ASN A 114 -6.01 37.92 -1.59
CA ASN A 114 -5.27 38.43 -2.75
C ASN A 114 -5.79 37.85 -4.08
N THR A 115 -6.94 37.16 -4.10
CA THR A 115 -7.51 36.60 -5.32
C THR A 115 -7.89 37.68 -6.32
N THR A 116 -7.66 37.40 -7.60
CA THR A 116 -8.16 38.17 -8.74
C THR A 116 -9.58 37.76 -9.14
N ASN A 117 -10.24 36.88 -8.36
CA ASN A 117 -11.47 36.16 -8.69
C ASN A 117 -11.34 35.27 -9.94
N GLN A 118 -10.11 35.01 -10.40
CA GLN A 118 -9.80 34.17 -11.55
C GLN A 118 -8.64 33.23 -11.19
N SER A 119 -8.95 31.94 -11.03
CA SER A 119 -7.98 30.92 -10.59
C SER A 119 -6.74 30.83 -11.48
N PHE A 120 -6.89 31.02 -12.80
CA PHE A 120 -5.77 31.01 -13.73
C PHE A 120 -4.89 32.26 -13.59
N ALA A 121 -5.48 33.45 -13.41
CA ALA A 121 -4.71 34.65 -13.15
C ALA A 121 -4.00 34.59 -11.79
N ASP A 122 -4.65 34.00 -10.78
CA ASP A 122 -4.04 33.73 -9.49
C ASP A 122 -2.86 32.76 -9.60
N ALA A 123 -2.93 31.76 -10.47
CA ALA A 123 -1.80 30.86 -10.76
C ALA A 123 -0.61 31.59 -11.40
N LEU A 124 -0.87 32.52 -12.32
CA LEU A 124 0.19 33.33 -12.96
C LEU A 124 0.82 34.34 -12.00
N LEU A 125 0.03 34.90 -11.08
CA LEU A 125 0.50 35.85 -10.07
C LEU A 125 1.10 35.17 -8.84
N GLY A 126 0.91 33.86 -8.68
CA GLY A 126 1.33 33.12 -7.50
C GLY A 126 0.42 33.30 -6.27
N ASN A 127 -0.80 33.78 -6.47
CA ASN A 127 -1.81 33.98 -5.40
C ASN A 127 -2.49 32.65 -5.03
N PHE A 128 -1.73 31.70 -4.49
CA PHE A 128 -2.26 30.40 -4.08
C PHE A 128 -3.24 30.54 -2.90
N PHE A 129 -4.30 29.72 -2.91
CA PHE A 129 -5.26 29.61 -1.81
C PHE A 129 -4.70 28.77 -0.66
N ASN A 130 -4.00 27.69 -0.99
CA ASN A 130 -3.42 26.80 0.00
C ASN A 130 -2.11 26.17 -0.50
N TYR A 131 -1.25 25.84 0.46
CA TYR A 131 -0.05 25.05 0.27
C TYR A 131 -0.03 23.93 1.31
N ASN A 132 0.22 22.69 0.89
CA ASN A 132 0.40 21.56 1.79
C ASN A 132 1.61 20.72 1.40
N GLU A 133 2.48 20.44 2.35
CA GLU A 133 3.67 19.62 2.17
C GLU A 133 3.81 18.73 3.41
N THR A 134 4.00 17.43 3.19
CA THR A 134 4.37 16.50 4.27
C THR A 134 5.85 16.66 4.55
N GLU A 135 6.31 16.40 5.77
CA GLU A 135 7.72 16.55 6.19
C GLU A 135 8.57 15.26 6.14
N ASP A 136 7.93 14.08 5.97
CA ASP A 136 8.61 12.78 5.89
C ASP A 136 7.88 11.77 4.97
N ASP A 137 8.60 10.82 4.38
CA ASP A 137 8.10 9.65 3.61
C ASP A 137 8.48 8.35 4.34
N PRO A 138 7.78 8.02 5.44
CA PRO A 138 8.13 6.89 6.27
C PRO A 138 7.98 5.58 5.48
N VAL A 139 8.96 4.69 5.67
CA VAL A 139 8.92 3.34 5.10
C VAL A 139 8.30 2.37 6.10
N GLY A 140 7.18 1.76 5.71
CA GLY A 140 6.53 0.70 6.47
C GLY A 140 7.20 -0.65 6.24
N PHE A 141 7.71 -1.27 7.31
CA PHE A 141 8.36 -2.58 7.30
C PHE A 141 7.38 -3.71 7.63
N PHE A 142 6.57 -4.13 6.68
CA PHE A 142 5.51 -5.11 6.89
C PHE A 142 6.02 -6.55 6.89
N ARG A 143 5.50 -7.35 7.82
CA ARG A 143 5.88 -8.75 8.05
C ARG A 143 4.63 -9.61 8.14
N PHE A 144 4.65 -10.73 7.43
CA PHE A 144 3.53 -11.67 7.39
C PHE A 144 4.09 -13.09 7.29
N SER A 145 3.46 -14.02 8.01
CA SER A 145 3.74 -15.44 7.89
C SER A 145 2.45 -16.20 7.60
N SER A 146 2.54 -17.19 6.74
CA SER A 146 1.49 -18.19 6.59
C SER A 146 2.07 -19.59 6.67
N VAL A 147 1.29 -20.48 7.25
CA VAL A 147 1.53 -21.92 7.26
C VAL A 147 0.30 -22.58 6.71
N GLU A 148 0.49 -23.38 5.67
CA GLU A 148 -0.58 -24.08 4.99
C GLU A 148 -0.22 -25.55 4.87
N GLY A 149 -1.20 -26.40 5.07
CA GLY A 149 -1.05 -27.84 4.96
C GLY A 149 -2.27 -28.46 4.31
N TYR A 150 -2.08 -29.53 3.56
CA TYR A 150 -3.19 -30.30 3.02
C TYR A 150 -2.90 -31.80 3.03
N GLY A 151 -3.97 -32.58 3.09
CA GLY A 151 -3.96 -34.02 2.93
C GLY A 151 -5.14 -34.44 2.07
N LEU A 152 -4.88 -35.27 1.07
CA LEU A 152 -5.85 -35.81 0.12
C LEU A 152 -5.64 -37.31 0.03
N ASP A 153 -6.72 -38.09 -0.02
CA ASP A 153 -6.70 -39.51 -0.34
C ASP A 153 -7.64 -39.77 -1.52
N ALA A 154 -7.11 -40.44 -2.53
CA ALA A 154 -7.89 -41.03 -3.61
C ALA A 154 -7.92 -42.54 -3.43
N TRP A 155 -9.08 -43.04 -3.00
CA TRP A 155 -9.29 -44.44 -2.64
C TRP A 155 -10.15 -45.16 -3.68
N LYS A 156 -9.57 -46.18 -4.31
CA LYS A 156 -10.28 -47.09 -5.22
C LYS A 156 -10.83 -48.29 -4.44
N ILE A 157 -12.05 -48.17 -3.96
CA ILE A 157 -12.71 -49.23 -3.18
C ILE A 157 -12.88 -50.49 -4.02
N ASN A 158 -13.40 -50.35 -5.26
CA ASN A 158 -13.52 -51.45 -6.22
C ASN A 158 -13.52 -50.90 -7.67
N ARG A 159 -13.68 -51.78 -8.68
CA ARG A 159 -13.65 -51.38 -10.11
C ARG A 159 -14.76 -50.41 -10.53
N LYS A 160 -15.79 -50.23 -9.70
CA LYS A 160 -16.97 -49.40 -9.96
C LYS A 160 -17.12 -48.22 -8.99
N LEU A 161 -16.31 -48.14 -7.93
CA LEU A 161 -16.41 -47.11 -6.90
C LEU A 161 -15.03 -46.61 -6.48
N SER A 162 -14.84 -45.30 -6.61
CA SER A 162 -13.69 -44.57 -6.09
C SER A 162 -14.20 -43.36 -5.28
N ILE A 163 -13.52 -43.06 -4.17
CA ILE A 163 -13.82 -41.93 -3.31
C ILE A 163 -12.57 -41.07 -3.22
N GLU A 164 -12.75 -39.76 -3.32
CA GLU A 164 -11.71 -38.78 -3.06
C GLU A 164 -12.15 -37.89 -1.91
N PHE A 165 -11.28 -37.72 -0.93
CA PHE A 165 -11.53 -36.81 0.18
C PHE A 165 -10.24 -36.11 0.56
N GLY A 166 -10.37 -34.92 1.15
CA GLY A 166 -9.23 -34.20 1.65
C GLY A 166 -9.58 -33.04 2.54
N VAL A 167 -8.55 -32.56 3.22
CA VAL A 167 -8.61 -31.45 4.16
C VAL A 167 -7.46 -30.50 3.88
N ARG A 168 -7.71 -29.21 4.08
CA ARG A 168 -6.69 -28.16 4.01
C ARG A 168 -6.80 -27.30 5.26
N TYR A 169 -5.66 -27.01 5.85
CA TYR A 169 -5.52 -26.08 6.95
C TYR A 169 -4.68 -24.89 6.50
N GLN A 170 -5.10 -23.69 6.86
CA GLN A 170 -4.35 -22.46 6.62
C GLN A 170 -4.33 -21.66 7.90
N TRP A 171 -3.13 -21.31 8.33
CA TRP A 171 -2.89 -20.38 9.41
C TRP A 171 -2.15 -19.17 8.87
N VAL A 172 -2.84 -18.04 8.81
CA VAL A 172 -2.29 -16.78 8.33
C VAL A 172 -2.15 -15.86 9.53
N GLN A 173 -0.92 -15.45 9.83
CA GLN A 173 -0.68 -14.49 10.90
C GLN A 173 -1.12 -13.10 10.47
N PRO A 174 -1.69 -12.30 11.39
CA PRO A 174 -1.91 -10.90 11.16
C PRO A 174 -0.61 -10.20 10.76
N THR A 175 -0.75 -9.27 9.82
CA THR A 175 0.30 -8.31 9.48
C THR A 175 0.79 -7.62 10.74
N HIS A 176 2.10 -7.44 10.85
CA HIS A 176 2.71 -6.51 11.79
C HIS A 176 3.83 -5.74 11.11
N THR A 177 4.10 -4.53 11.58
CA THR A 177 5.34 -3.85 11.21
C THR A 177 6.48 -4.28 12.13
N GLN A 178 7.69 -4.32 11.61
CA GLN A 178 8.89 -4.59 12.42
C GLN A 178 9.05 -3.59 13.58
N GLN A 179 8.59 -2.36 13.40
CA GLN A 179 8.66 -1.29 14.39
C GLN A 179 7.42 -1.20 15.29
N ASN A 180 6.43 -2.10 15.13
CA ASN A 180 5.16 -2.08 15.86
C ASN A 180 4.41 -0.73 15.83
N ASN A 181 4.60 0.03 14.76
CA ASN A 181 4.05 1.37 14.54
C ASN A 181 2.78 1.38 13.66
N MET A 182 2.09 0.25 13.53
CA MET A 182 0.79 0.23 12.85
C MET A 182 -0.33 0.62 13.80
N ALA A 183 -1.12 1.61 13.39
CA ALA A 183 -2.40 1.88 14.02
C ALA A 183 -3.48 0.96 13.43
N SER A 184 -4.23 0.32 14.32
CA SER A 184 -5.41 -0.48 13.96
C SER A 184 -6.62 0.09 14.66
N PHE A 185 -7.73 0.22 13.94
CA PHE A 185 -9.00 0.60 14.53
C PHE A 185 -9.53 -0.54 15.40
N ASN A 186 -9.89 -0.22 16.65
CA ASN A 186 -10.59 -1.15 17.53
C ASN A 186 -12.05 -0.70 17.71
N PRO A 187 -13.02 -1.38 17.05
CA PRO A 187 -14.43 -1.02 17.16
C PRO A 187 -14.98 -1.10 18.59
N ALA A 188 -14.42 -1.95 19.45
CA ALA A 188 -14.87 -2.12 20.83
C ALA A 188 -14.50 -0.93 21.74
N LEU A 189 -13.48 -0.15 21.37
CA LEU A 189 -13.06 1.07 22.09
C LEU A 189 -13.74 2.33 21.55
N THR A 190 -14.46 2.21 20.43
CA THR A 190 -15.25 3.31 19.91
C THR A 190 -16.59 3.28 20.63
N THR A 191 -16.74 4.14 21.64
CA THR A 191 -18.03 4.33 22.27
C THR A 191 -19.01 4.75 21.19
N HIS A 192 -19.95 3.88 20.84
CA HIS A 192 -21.17 4.32 20.18
C HIS A 192 -21.82 5.31 21.15
N ARG A 193 -21.55 6.60 20.98
CA ARG A 193 -22.40 7.64 21.58
C ARG A 193 -23.77 7.43 20.94
N LYS A 194 -24.60 6.62 21.59
CA LYS A 194 -26.05 6.69 21.38
C LYS A 194 -26.40 8.17 21.52
N PRO A 195 -27.12 8.78 20.56
CA PRO A 195 -27.49 10.18 20.66
C PRO A 195 -28.23 10.38 21.98
N SER A 196 -27.61 11.11 22.91
CA SER A 196 -28.26 11.51 24.14
C SER A 196 -29.46 12.36 23.76
N HIS A 197 -30.66 11.85 24.02
CA HIS A 197 -31.88 12.63 23.95
C HIS A 197 -31.70 13.88 24.83
N CYS A 198 -31.77 15.05 24.19
CA CYS A 198 -31.92 16.30 24.90
C CYS A 198 -33.34 16.30 25.50
N SER A 199 -33.46 16.03 26.80
CA SER A 199 -34.71 16.22 27.52
C SER A 199 -34.91 17.72 27.72
N THR A 200 -35.70 18.34 26.85
CA THR A 200 -36.28 19.66 27.12
C THR A 200 -37.27 19.49 28.27
N THR A 201 -36.85 19.84 29.48
CA THR A 201 -37.79 20.12 30.57
C THR A 201 -38.08 21.62 30.52
N ALA A 202 -39.34 21.94 30.23
CA ALA A 202 -39.92 23.27 30.36
C ALA A 202 -40.17 23.62 31.83
#